data_AF-A0A4Q3SNS3-F1
#
_entry.id   AF-A0A4Q3SNS3-F1
#
_cell.length_a   1.000
_cell.length_b   1.000
_cell.length_c   1.000
_cell.angle_alpha   90.00
_cell.angle_beta   90.00
_cell.angle_gamma   90.00
#
_symmetry.space_group_name_H-M   'P 1'
#
loop_
_entity.id
_entity.type
_entity.pdbx_description
1 polymer ?
#
loop_
_entity_poly.entity_id
_entity_poly.type
_entity_poly.pdbx_seq_one_letter_code
_entity_poly.pdbx_strand_id
1 'polypeptide(L)'
;MKSAPSELRAKVRFLGKVLGDVIKSQDGEGLFNRIEDIRQTSVAFHREGGAANAALLEERLRSLDLNETVRFAHSFACFLQITNIAEDSIQRDKMRAGDARPDTLASSLA
;
A
#
# COMPACT_ATOMS: atom_id res chain seq x y z
N MET A 1 15.44 20.54 -1.54
CA MET A 1 14.17 20.19 -2.22
C MET A 1 14.13 18.68 -2.47
N LYS A 2 13.70 17.86 -1.49
CA LYS A 2 13.70 16.39 -1.60
C LYS A 2 12.37 15.90 -2.19
N SER A 3 12.33 15.83 -3.53
CA SER A 3 11.72 14.79 -4.38
C SER A 3 10.42 14.12 -3.89
N ALA A 4 9.31 14.43 -4.57
CA ALA A 4 7.95 13.86 -4.48
C ALA A 4 7.83 12.32 -4.26
N PRO A 5 8.74 11.46 -4.75
CA PRO A 5 8.80 10.04 -4.39
C PRO A 5 8.87 9.77 -2.87
N SER A 6 9.48 10.67 -2.09
CA SER A 6 9.65 10.47 -0.64
C SER A 6 8.35 10.70 0.14
N GLU A 7 7.54 11.68 -0.28
CA GLU A 7 6.23 11.98 0.31
C GLU A 7 5.20 10.88 0.02
N LEU A 8 5.16 10.37 -1.22
CA LEU A 8 4.31 9.23 -1.58
C LEU A 8 4.63 8.01 -0.72
N ARG A 9 5.92 7.66 -0.61
CA ARG A 9 6.35 6.56 0.26
C ARG A 9 6.02 6.80 1.73
N ALA A 10 6.02 8.04 2.21
CA ALA A 10 5.64 8.35 3.59
C ALA A 10 4.13 8.18 3.80
N LYS A 11 3.29 8.73 2.90
CA LYS A 11 1.82 8.58 2.95
C LYS A 11 1.40 7.11 2.85
N VAL A 12 1.95 6.35 1.90
CA VAL A 12 1.66 4.91 1.74
C VAL A 12 2.07 4.13 2.98
N ARG A 13 3.24 4.41 3.58
CA ARG A 13 3.66 3.76 4.84
C ARG A 13 2.74 4.09 6.01
N PHE A 14 2.30 5.34 6.13
CA PHE A 14 1.36 5.75 7.17
C PHE A 14 0.02 5.03 7.02
N LEU A 15 -0.58 5.06 5.82
CA LEU A 15 -1.87 4.43 5.59
C LEU A 15 -1.78 2.89 5.67
N GLY A 16 -0.67 2.30 5.25
CA GLY A 16 -0.39 0.88 5.45
C GLY A 16 -0.31 0.50 6.93
N LYS A 17 0.29 1.35 7.77
CA LYS A 17 0.28 1.15 9.23
C LYS A 17 -1.14 1.20 9.79
N VAL A 18 -1.94 2.19 9.40
CA VAL A 18 -3.34 2.32 9.82
C VAL A 18 -4.15 1.08 9.41
N LEU A 19 -4.00 0.61 8.17
CA LEU A 19 -4.66 -0.62 7.71
C LEU A 19 -4.21 -1.84 8.54
N GLY A 20 -2.93 -1.96 8.84
CA GLY A 20 -2.40 -3.04 9.68
C GLY A 20 -3.02 -3.03 11.08
N ASP A 21 -3.15 -1.85 11.69
CA ASP A 21 -3.81 -1.69 13.00
C ASP A 21 -5.31 -2.05 12.93
N VAL A 22 -5.98 -1.70 11.84
CA VAL A 22 -7.38 -2.07 11.59
C VAL A 22 -7.54 -3.59 11.43
N ILE A 23 -6.70 -4.25 10.63
CA ILE A 23 -6.72 -5.72 10.45
C ILE A 23 -6.48 -6.42 11.79
N LYS A 24 -5.49 -5.96 12.58
CA LYS A 24 -5.23 -6.52 13.92
C LYS A 24 -6.43 -6.40 14.84
N SER A 25 -7.13 -5.27 14.82
CA SER A 25 -8.29 -5.05 15.68
C SER A 25 -9.54 -5.82 15.26
N GLN A 26 -9.76 -6.01 13.95
CA GLN A 26 -10.96 -6.68 13.43
C GLN A 26 -10.79 -8.19 13.25
N ASP A 27 -9.63 -8.62 12.79
CA ASP A 27 -9.35 -10.00 12.39
C ASP A 27 -8.33 -10.70 13.30
N GLY A 28 -7.72 -9.96 14.21
CA GLY A 28 -6.73 -10.46 15.16
C GLY A 28 -5.30 -10.47 14.62
N GLU A 29 -4.35 -10.65 15.54
CA GLU A 29 -2.92 -10.62 15.24
C GLU A 29 -2.47 -11.81 14.38
N GLY A 30 -3.13 -12.97 14.52
CA GLY A 30 -2.80 -14.17 13.75
C GLY A 30 -3.02 -14.02 12.24
N LEU A 31 -4.11 -13.35 11.81
CA LEU A 31 -4.34 -13.07 10.39
C LEU A 31 -3.35 -12.02 9.88
N PHE A 32 -3.14 -10.94 10.64
CA PHE A 32 -2.18 -9.91 10.27
C PHE A 32 -0.78 -10.50 10.02
N ASN A 33 -0.30 -11.36 10.93
CA ASN A 33 1.00 -11.99 10.79
C ASN A 33 1.11 -12.86 9.54
N ARG A 34 0.04 -13.60 9.19
CA ARG A 34 -0.01 -14.38 7.94
C ARG A 34 0.01 -13.51 6.69
N ILE A 35 -0.76 -12.43 6.67
CA ILE A 35 -0.73 -11.46 5.56
C ILE A 35 0.68 -10.89 5.38
N GLU A 36 1.33 -10.53 6.49
CA GLU A 36 2.67 -9.93 6.47
C GLU A 36 3.74 -10.93 6.03
N ASP A 37 3.65 -12.21 6.43
CA ASP A 37 4.56 -13.28 5.99
C ASP A 37 4.46 -13.52 4.47
N ILE A 38 3.23 -13.60 3.93
CA ILE A 38 2.99 -13.71 2.49
C ILE A 38 3.55 -12.48 1.75
N ARG A 39 3.34 -11.28 2.30
CA ARG A 39 3.85 -10.03 1.72
C ARG A 39 5.38 -10.02 1.67
N GLN A 40 6.05 -10.41 2.75
CA GLN A 40 7.51 -10.45 2.83
C GLN A 40 8.09 -11.47 1.85
N THR A 41 7.51 -12.67 1.78
CA THR A 41 7.93 -13.72 0.86
C THR A 41 7.72 -13.31 -0.59
N SER A 42 6.61 -12.62 -0.90
CA SER A 42 6.36 -12.05 -2.24
C SER A 42 7.41 -11.01 -2.62
N VAL A 43 7.81 -10.15 -1.69
CA VAL A 43 8.86 -9.15 -1.93
C VAL A 43 10.23 -9.80 -2.12
N ALA A 44 10.56 -10.83 -1.33
CA ALA A 44 11.79 -11.59 -1.47
C ALA A 44 11.85 -12.26 -2.85
N PHE A 45 10.77 -12.95 -3.26
CA PHE A 45 10.66 -13.56 -4.57
C PHE A 45 10.79 -12.52 -5.71
N HIS A 46 10.15 -11.36 -5.59
CA HIS A 46 10.26 -10.31 -6.60
C HIS A 46 11.69 -9.74 -6.72
N ARG A 47 12.41 -9.59 -5.60
CA ARG A 47 13.77 -9.03 -5.59
C ARG A 47 14.84 -10.02 -6.02
N GLU A 48 14.74 -11.26 -5.56
CA GLU A 48 15.81 -12.26 -5.65
C GLU A 48 15.47 -13.37 -6.67
N GLY A 49 14.20 -13.54 -7.01
CA GLY A 49 13.73 -14.60 -7.90
C GLY A 49 13.98 -16.01 -7.35
N GLY A 50 14.02 -16.99 -8.24
CA GLY A 50 14.44 -18.36 -7.93
C GLY A 50 13.32 -19.31 -7.49
N ALA A 51 13.54 -20.61 -7.76
CA ALA A 51 12.55 -21.66 -7.50
C ALA A 51 12.25 -21.85 -5.99
N ALA A 52 13.25 -21.65 -5.12
CA ALA A 52 13.06 -21.77 -3.67
C ALA A 52 12.10 -20.69 -3.12
N ASN A 53 12.27 -19.44 -3.54
CA ASN A 53 11.39 -18.34 -3.15
C ASN A 53 9.98 -18.50 -3.74
N ALA A 54 9.87 -19.00 -4.98
CA ALA A 54 8.58 -19.32 -5.57
C ALA A 54 7.84 -20.42 -4.80
N ALA A 55 8.53 -21.51 -4.46
CA ALA A 55 7.97 -22.62 -3.68
C ALA A 55 7.54 -22.18 -2.28
N LEU A 56 8.35 -21.35 -1.61
CA LEU A 56 8.01 -20.81 -0.30
C LEU A 56 6.75 -19.92 -0.36
N LEU A 57 6.64 -19.06 -1.37
CA LEU A 57 5.43 -18.25 -1.55
C LEU A 57 4.20 -19.12 -1.81
N GLU A 58 4.34 -20.14 -2.66
CA GLU A 58 3.26 -21.09 -2.95
C GLU A 58 2.82 -21.83 -1.68
N GLU A 59 3.76 -22.31 -0.86
CA GLU A 59 3.47 -22.96 0.41
C GLU A 59 2.66 -22.05 1.36
N ARG A 60 3.04 -20.77 1.47
CA ARG A 60 2.33 -19.80 2.32
C ARG A 60 0.93 -19.47 1.83
N LEU A 61 0.72 -19.44 0.51
CA LEU A 61 -0.61 -19.25 -0.06
C LEU A 61 -1.49 -20.49 0.13
N ARG A 62 -0.93 -21.69 -0.03
CA ARG A 62 -1.66 -22.96 0.14
C ARG A 62 -2.03 -23.28 1.59
N SER A 63 -1.38 -22.66 2.57
CA SER A 63 -1.68 -22.88 3.98
C SER A 63 -2.89 -22.08 4.48
N LEU A 64 -3.42 -21.15 3.68
CA LEU A 64 -4.64 -20.41 4.01
C LEU A 64 -5.86 -21.31 3.83
N ASP A 65 -6.74 -21.31 4.83
CA ASP A 65 -8.07 -21.87 4.63
C ASP A 65 -8.95 -20.94 3.78
N LEU A 66 -10.18 -21.36 3.48
CA LEU A 66 -11.10 -20.56 2.66
C LEU A 66 -11.47 -19.22 3.30
N ASN A 67 -11.69 -19.18 4.61
CA ASN A 67 -12.05 -17.95 5.31
C ASN A 67 -10.88 -16.97 5.29
N GLU A 68 -9.68 -17.47 5.56
CA GLU A 68 -8.44 -16.72 5.56
C GLU A 68 -8.11 -16.21 4.16
N THR A 69 -8.36 -17.01 3.12
CA THR A 69 -8.20 -16.61 1.71
C THR A 69 -9.09 -15.41 1.37
N VAL A 70 -10.36 -15.45 1.79
CA VAL A 70 -11.30 -14.32 1.56
C VAL A 70 -10.82 -13.07 2.29
N ARG A 71 -10.44 -13.19 3.57
CA ARG A 71 -9.94 -12.04 4.35
C ARG A 71 -8.62 -11.49 3.83
N PHE A 72 -7.73 -12.36 3.35
CA PHE A 72 -6.47 -11.99 2.72
C PHE A 72 -6.72 -11.18 1.45
N ALA A 73 -7.58 -11.68 0.54
CA ALA A 73 -7.93 -10.99 -0.70
C ALA A 73 -8.58 -9.62 -0.42
N HIS A 74 -9.48 -9.55 0.57
CA HIS A 74 -10.10 -8.31 1.01
C HIS A 74 -9.07 -7.30 1.54
N SER A 75 -8.16 -7.73 2.41
CA SER A 75 -7.09 -6.89 2.96
C SER A 75 -6.19 -6.33 1.86
N PHE A 76 -5.88 -7.15 0.85
CA PHE A 76 -5.09 -6.72 -0.31
C PHE A 76 -5.84 -5.68 -1.17
N ALA A 77 -7.14 -5.87 -1.39
CA ALA A 77 -7.97 -4.89 -2.08
C ALA A 77 -7.99 -3.53 -1.34
N CYS A 78 -8.15 -3.54 -0.02
CA CYS A 78 -8.06 -2.33 0.81
C CYS A 78 -6.70 -1.64 0.67
N PHE A 79 -5.60 -2.41 0.63
CA PHE A 79 -4.27 -1.86 0.44
C PHE A 79 -4.10 -1.16 -0.91
N LEU A 80 -4.61 -1.75 -2.00
CA LEU A 80 -4.60 -1.13 -3.33
C LEU A 80 -5.43 0.16 -3.35
N GLN A 81 -6.62 0.15 -2.76
CA GLN A 81 -7.47 1.34 -2.67
C GLN A 81 -6.78 2.47 -1.90
N ILE A 82 -6.13 2.16 -0.78
CA ILE A 82 -5.37 3.12 0.00
C ILE A 82 -4.21 3.72 -0.80
N THR A 83 -3.51 2.90 -1.59
CA THR A 83 -2.42 3.35 -2.44
C THR A 83 -2.92 4.34 -3.49
N ASN A 84 -4.06 4.04 -4.13
CA ASN A 84 -4.71 4.94 -5.08
C ASN A 84 -5.10 6.27 -4.41
N ILE A 85 -5.71 6.23 -3.23
CA ILE A 85 -6.07 7.44 -2.47
C ILE A 85 -4.84 8.28 -2.10
N ALA A 86 -3.73 7.64 -1.73
CA ALA A 86 -2.48 8.33 -1.41
C ALA A 86 -1.91 9.06 -2.63
N GLU A 87 -1.95 8.42 -3.80
CA GLU A 87 -1.55 9.01 -5.07
C GLU A 87 -2.45 10.19 -5.45
N ASP A 88 -3.77 10.01 -5.41
CA ASP A 88 -4.76 11.05 -5.70
C ASP A 88 -4.62 12.27 -4.78
N SER A 89 -4.31 12.06 -3.49
CA SER A 89 -4.03 13.15 -2.57
C SER A 89 -2.80 13.95 -3.00
N ILE A 90 -1.72 13.30 -3.41
CA ILE A 90 -0.49 13.98 -3.84
C ILE A 90 -0.70 14.71 -5.16
N GLN A 91 -1.43 14.12 -6.10
CA GLN A 91 -1.75 14.79 -7.36
C GLN A 91 -2.54 16.07 -7.09
N ARG A 92 -3.54 16.04 -6.19
CA ARG A 92 -4.29 17.24 -5.78
C ARG A 92 -3.42 18.28 -5.09
N ASP A 93 -2.51 17.88 -4.20
CA ASP A 93 -1.57 18.80 -3.53
C ASP A 93 -0.66 19.51 -4.54
N LYS A 94 -0.18 18.78 -5.56
CA LYS A 94 0.63 19.34 -6.66
C LYS A 94 -0.17 20.31 -7.53
N MET A 95 -1.41 19.98 -7.87
CA MET A 95 -2.28 20.87 -8.68
C MET A 95 -2.51 22.20 -7.95
N ARG A 96 -2.83 22.16 -6.65
CA ARG A 96 -3.00 23.37 -5.83
C ARG A 96 -1.73 24.22 -5.72
N ALA A 97 -0.56 23.58 -5.59
CA ALA A 97 0.72 24.29 -5.58
C ALA A 97 1.08 24.88 -6.97
N GLY A 98 0.55 24.31 -8.05
CA GLY A 98 0.66 24.86 -9.41
C GLY A 98 -0.19 26.11 -9.60
N ASP A 99 -1.45 26.09 -9.16
CA ASP A 99 -2.39 27.23 -9.23
C ASP A 99 -1.96 28.42 -8.36
N ALA A 100 -1.13 28.19 -7.33
CA ALA A 100 -0.58 29.26 -6.49
C ALA A 100 0.60 30.01 -7.14
N ARG A 101 1.03 29.66 -8.36
CA ARG A 101 2.07 30.40 -9.08
C ARG A 101 1.47 31.67 -9.69
N PRO A 102 2.14 32.84 -9.54
CA PRO A 102 1.58 34.15 -9.93
C PRO A 102 1.30 34.30 -11.43
N ASP A 103 1.84 33.41 -12.25
CA ASP A 103 1.77 33.34 -13.71
C ASP A 103 0.69 32.35 -14.22
N THR A 104 -0.21 31.89 -13.35
CA THR A 104 -1.37 31.07 -13.74
C THR A 104 -2.65 31.89 -13.96
N LEU A 105 -3.57 31.38 -14.78
CA LEU A 105 -4.85 32.06 -15.05
C LEU A 105 -5.71 32.24 -13.78
N ALA A 106 -5.53 31.38 -12.78
CA ALA A 106 -6.22 31.46 -11.49
C ALA A 106 -5.78 32.66 -10.64
N SER A 107 -4.50 33.07 -10.69
CA SER A 107 -4.01 34.28 -10.00
C SER A 107 -4.45 35.56 -10.69
N SER A 108 -4.76 35.50 -11.99
CA SER A 108 -5.19 36.66 -12.79
C SER A 108 -6.64 37.08 -12.55
N LEU A 109 -7.40 36.27 -11.80
CA LEU A 109 -8.81 36.51 -11.44
C LEU A 109 -9.00 36.90 -9.96
N ALA A 110 -7.91 37.03 -9.19
CA ALA A 110 -7.90 37.47 -7.80
C ALA A 110 -7.46 38.93 -7.69
#